data_AF-A0A832TA88-F1
#
_entry.id   AF-A0A832TA88-F1
#
_cell.length_a   1.000
_cell.length_b   1.000
_cell.length_c   1.000
_cell.angle_alpha   90.00
_cell.angle_beta   90.00
_cell.angle_gamma   90.00
#
_symmetry.space_group_name_H-M   'P 1'
#
loop_
_entity.id
_entity.type
_entity.pdbx_description
1 polymer ?
#
loop_
_entity_poly.entity_id
_entity_poly.type
_entity_poly.pdbx_seq_one_letter_code
_entity_poly.pdbx_strand_id
1 'polypeptide(L)'
;MNEKDKPLETTVEESYSGSKEQGPSARWIAIVDTAGNITYSLLVGIPLDCSAGLNCTGVAASRATATAINSVTGGPYGWWREKTYQVTRTTEESGKARKTLVDLLAFNTFQVPIYATALAIGSLVSEGTIDTEKVMDGARNLAIISPLVGPTMGWYMDWFRGLFGVKSAAEGAYKKR
;
A
#
# COMPACT_ATOMS: atom_id res chain seq x y z
N MET A 1 40.56 -49.38 -34.71
CA MET A 1 40.69 -48.59 -33.47
C MET A 1 39.57 -47.56 -33.54
N ASN A 2 38.39 -47.87 -33.01
CA ASN A 2 37.15 -47.10 -33.26
C ASN A 2 36.65 -46.46 -31.98
N GLU A 3 36.78 -45.13 -31.98
CA GLU A 3 36.03 -44.05 -31.33
C GLU A 3 34.76 -44.44 -30.53
N LYS A 4 34.96 -45.14 -29.41
CA LYS A 4 34.05 -45.16 -28.27
C LYS A 4 34.89 -44.78 -27.08
N ASP A 5 34.82 -43.52 -26.67
CA ASP A 5 35.10 -43.04 -25.30
C ASP A 5 35.18 -41.50 -25.32
N LYS A 6 34.03 -40.85 -25.16
CA LYS A 6 33.98 -39.50 -24.58
C LYS A 6 32.66 -39.31 -23.81
N PRO A 7 32.69 -38.80 -22.57
CA PRO A 7 31.53 -38.84 -21.66
C PRO A 7 30.45 -37.82 -22.06
N LEU A 8 29.20 -38.24 -21.92
CA LEU A 8 27.94 -37.54 -22.17
C LEU A 8 27.59 -36.46 -21.12
N GLU A 9 28.57 -35.73 -20.58
CA GLU A 9 28.36 -34.85 -19.41
C GLU A 9 28.36 -33.34 -19.71
N THR A 10 28.37 -32.90 -20.98
CA THR A 10 28.55 -31.47 -21.30
C THR A 10 27.31 -30.73 -21.77
N THR A 11 26.11 -31.34 -21.77
CA THR A 11 24.90 -30.68 -22.32
C THR A 11 23.79 -30.43 -21.32
N VAL A 12 23.96 -30.77 -20.03
CA VAL A 12 22.88 -30.60 -19.02
C VAL A 12 23.05 -29.32 -18.20
N GLU A 13 24.27 -28.83 -17.96
CA GLU A 13 24.48 -27.63 -17.12
C GLU A 13 24.10 -26.31 -17.79
N GLU A 14 24.08 -26.20 -19.12
CA GLU A 14 23.67 -24.96 -19.80
C GLU A 14 22.14 -24.75 -19.83
N SER A 15 21.33 -25.76 -19.53
CA SER A 15 19.87 -25.63 -19.55
C SER A 15 19.27 -25.12 -18.22
N TYR A 16 20.08 -24.91 -17.18
CA TYR A 16 19.61 -24.43 -15.86
C TYR A 16 19.93 -22.95 -15.57
N SER A 17 20.47 -22.21 -16.55
CA SER A 17 20.78 -20.76 -16.41
C SER A 17 19.59 -19.83 -16.75
N GLY A 18 18.39 -20.37 -16.93
CA GLY A 18 17.37 -19.75 -17.78
C GLY A 18 16.04 -19.32 -17.14
N SER A 19 15.89 -19.25 -15.83
CA SER A 19 14.74 -18.57 -15.22
C SER A 19 15.13 -18.01 -13.87
N LYS A 20 15.75 -16.82 -13.87
CA LYS A 20 15.63 -15.94 -12.70
C LYS A 20 14.15 -15.89 -12.38
N GLU A 21 13.73 -16.34 -11.19
CA GLU A 21 12.39 -16.06 -10.67
C GLU A 21 12.23 -14.53 -10.68
N GLN A 22 11.74 -14.00 -11.81
CA GLN A 22 11.45 -12.60 -11.95
C GLN A 22 10.27 -12.37 -11.03
N GLY A 23 10.57 -11.78 -9.87
CA GLY A 23 9.54 -11.38 -8.94
C GLY A 23 8.48 -10.53 -9.64
N PRO A 24 7.28 -10.41 -9.03
CA PRO A 24 6.19 -9.65 -9.61
C PRO A 24 6.65 -8.26 -10.07
N SER A 25 6.27 -7.88 -11.30
CA SER A 25 6.67 -6.59 -11.88
C SER A 25 6.22 -5.41 -11.02
N ALA A 26 6.95 -4.29 -11.07
CA ALA A 26 6.60 -3.09 -10.30
C ALA A 26 5.16 -2.59 -10.58
N ARG A 27 4.70 -2.72 -11.82
CA ARG A 27 3.33 -2.39 -12.22
C ARG A 27 2.31 -3.31 -11.56
N TRP A 28 2.60 -4.62 -11.48
CA TRP A 28 1.71 -5.58 -10.81
C TRP A 28 1.62 -5.29 -9.31
N ILE A 29 2.75 -5.01 -8.65
CA ILE A 29 2.78 -4.61 -7.24
C ILE A 29 1.89 -3.38 -7.01
N ALA A 30 2.02 -2.35 -7.86
CA ALA A 30 1.20 -1.15 -7.76
C ALA A 30 -0.31 -1.44 -7.94
N ILE A 31 -0.68 -2.34 -8.86
CA ILE A 31 -2.08 -2.76 -9.05
C ILE A 31 -2.60 -3.48 -7.81
N VAL A 32 -1.82 -4.42 -7.25
CA VAL A 32 -2.19 -5.15 -6.03
C VAL A 32 -2.32 -4.20 -4.83
N ASP A 33 -1.43 -3.21 -4.71
CA ASP A 33 -1.50 -2.19 -3.66
C ASP A 33 -2.74 -1.31 -3.80
N THR A 34 -3.06 -0.89 -5.02
CA THR A 34 -4.28 -0.13 -5.31
C THR A 34 -5.54 -0.94 -4.99
N ALA A 35 -5.60 -2.21 -5.43
CA ALA A 35 -6.73 -3.08 -5.14
C ALA A 35 -6.88 -3.35 -3.63
N GLY A 36 -5.76 -3.56 -2.92
CA GLY A 36 -5.74 -3.73 -1.48
C GLY A 36 -6.25 -2.49 -0.75
N ASN A 37 -5.80 -1.30 -1.16
CA ASN A 37 -6.26 -0.03 -0.58
C ASN A 37 -7.76 0.22 -0.83
N ILE A 38 -8.25 -0.02 -2.05
CA ILE A 38 -9.69 0.10 -2.37
C ILE A 38 -10.51 -0.89 -1.54
N THR A 39 -10.10 -2.16 -1.48
CA THR A 39 -10.86 -3.19 -0.75
C THR A 39 -10.87 -2.90 0.76
N TYR A 40 -9.75 -2.48 1.33
CA TYR A 40 -9.68 -2.03 2.72
C TYR A 40 -10.64 -0.86 2.99
N SER A 41 -10.64 0.14 2.10
CA SER A 41 -11.51 1.31 2.19
C SER A 41 -13.00 0.96 2.10
N LEU A 42 -13.37 -0.07 1.34
CA LEU A 42 -14.75 -0.56 1.31
C LEU A 42 -15.10 -1.29 2.61
N LEU A 43 -14.23 -2.20 3.07
CA LEU A 43 -14.46 -3.03 4.26
C LEU A 43 -14.55 -2.20 5.55
N VAL A 44 -13.65 -1.24 5.73
CA VAL A 44 -13.61 -0.39 6.94
C VAL A 44 -14.47 0.85 6.76
N GLY A 45 -14.49 1.42 5.56
CA GLY A 45 -15.17 2.69 5.32
C GLY A 45 -16.69 2.60 5.26
N ILE A 46 -17.28 1.52 4.76
CA ILE A 46 -18.74 1.36 4.74
C ILE A 46 -19.32 1.35 6.18
N PRO A 47 -18.81 0.51 7.11
CA PRO A 47 -19.26 0.55 8.51
C PRO A 47 -19.06 1.91 9.19
N LEU A 48 -17.95 2.60 8.89
CA LEU A 48 -17.67 3.94 9.41
C LEU A 48 -18.67 4.97 8.88
N ASP A 49 -18.96 4.96 7.57
CA ASP A 49 -19.95 5.85 6.96
C ASP A 49 -21.35 5.62 7.56
N CYS A 50 -21.75 4.36 7.74
CA CYS A 50 -23.01 4.00 8.39
C CYS A 50 -23.07 4.49 9.84
N SER A 51 -21.98 4.34 10.59
CA SER A 51 -21.86 4.79 11.97
C SER A 51 -21.85 6.33 12.09
N ALA A 52 -21.37 7.02 11.05
CA ALA A 52 -21.47 8.47 10.89
C ALA A 52 -22.87 8.94 10.47
N GLY A 53 -23.83 8.02 10.27
CA GLY A 53 -25.22 8.34 9.96
C GLY A 53 -25.49 8.62 8.49
N LEU A 54 -24.58 8.27 7.56
CA LEU A 54 -24.82 8.43 6.13
C LEU A 54 -25.89 7.43 5.65
N ASN A 55 -26.81 7.91 4.83
CA ASN A 55 -27.76 7.05 4.13
C ASN A 55 -27.08 6.28 2.96
N CYS A 56 -27.78 5.34 2.33
CA CYS A 56 -27.20 4.50 1.27
C CYS A 56 -26.56 5.31 0.12
N THR A 57 -27.19 6.40 -0.31
CA THR A 57 -26.66 7.27 -1.37
C THR A 57 -25.41 8.02 -0.90
N GLY A 58 -25.40 8.50 0.34
CA GLY A 58 -24.25 9.13 0.97
C GLY A 58 -23.06 8.18 1.10
N VAL A 59 -23.29 6.95 1.58
CA VAL A 59 -22.27 5.89 1.64
C VAL A 59 -21.72 5.60 0.23
N ALA A 60 -22.60 5.45 -0.77
CA ALA A 60 -22.18 5.19 -2.15
C ALA A 60 -21.32 6.33 -2.72
N ALA A 61 -21.71 7.59 -2.51
CA ALA A 61 -20.95 8.75 -2.96
C ALA A 61 -19.59 8.88 -2.24
N SER A 62 -19.57 8.66 -0.93
CA SER A 62 -18.36 8.63 -0.10
C SER A 62 -17.39 7.56 -0.60
N ARG A 63 -17.85 6.32 -0.80
CA ARG A 63 -17.02 5.22 -1.28
C ARG A 63 -16.57 5.39 -2.72
N ALA A 64 -17.41 5.93 -3.61
CA ALA A 64 -17.00 6.24 -4.98
C ALA A 64 -15.86 7.25 -5.01
N THR A 65 -15.97 8.32 -4.22
CA THR A 65 -14.94 9.35 -4.08
C THR A 65 -13.65 8.76 -3.50
N ALA A 66 -13.75 7.99 -2.40
CA ALA A 66 -12.61 7.33 -1.79
C ALA A 66 -11.93 6.34 -2.74
N THR A 67 -12.71 5.62 -3.55
CA THR A 67 -12.19 4.67 -4.54
C THR A 67 -11.42 5.40 -5.65
N ALA A 68 -11.92 6.54 -6.13
CA ALA A 68 -11.22 7.36 -7.12
C ALA A 68 -9.87 7.86 -6.57
N ILE A 69 -9.85 8.38 -5.34
CA ILE A 69 -8.61 8.81 -4.68
C ILE A 69 -7.66 7.63 -4.51
N ASN A 70 -8.14 6.50 -3.99
CA ASN A 70 -7.33 5.30 -3.75
C ASN A 70 -6.79 4.67 -5.03
N SER A 71 -7.48 4.82 -6.15
CA SER A 71 -7.02 4.37 -7.47
C SER A 71 -5.75 5.08 -7.90
N VAL A 72 -5.62 6.36 -7.55
CA VAL A 72 -4.45 7.19 -7.83
C VAL A 72 -3.35 6.98 -6.79
N THR A 73 -3.73 6.85 -5.52
CA THR A 73 -2.76 6.87 -4.40
C THR A 73 -2.27 5.51 -3.96
N GLY A 74 -2.96 4.41 -4.28
CA GLY A 74 -2.67 3.07 -3.75
C GLY A 74 -1.28 2.54 -4.10
N GLY A 75 -0.92 2.50 -5.38
CA GLY A 75 0.42 2.12 -5.83
C GLY A 75 1.53 3.01 -5.24
N PRO A 76 1.43 4.35 -5.35
CA PRO A 76 2.36 5.28 -4.70
C PRO A 76 2.48 5.06 -3.18
N TYR A 77 1.38 4.79 -2.49
CA TYR A 77 1.38 4.49 -1.05
C TYR A 77 2.13 3.20 -0.73
N GLY A 78 1.91 2.12 -1.48
CA GLY A 78 2.63 0.85 -1.29
C GLY A 78 4.14 1.00 -1.48
N TRP A 79 4.57 1.79 -2.46
CA TRP A 79 5.98 2.16 -2.63
C TRP A 79 6.51 3.01 -1.47
N TRP A 80 5.75 4.03 -1.03
CA TRP A 80 6.14 4.88 0.10
C TRP A 80 6.26 4.09 1.40
N ARG A 81 5.35 3.15 1.62
CA ARG A 81 5.36 2.24 2.76
C ARG A 81 6.67 1.45 2.77
N GLU A 82 7.03 0.78 1.67
CA GLU A 82 8.31 0.07 1.56
C GLU A 82 9.52 0.99 1.80
N LYS A 83 9.49 2.22 1.26
CA LYS A 83 10.53 3.22 1.53
C LYS A 83 10.62 3.59 3.01
N THR A 84 9.51 3.69 3.70
CA THR A 84 9.49 3.97 5.14
C THR A 84 10.15 2.82 5.91
N TYR A 85 9.87 1.56 5.56
CA TYR A 85 10.56 0.40 6.13
C TYR A 85 12.07 0.41 5.87
N GLN A 86 12.51 0.84 4.68
CA GLN A 86 13.94 1.04 4.36
C GLN A 86 14.57 2.11 5.26
N VAL A 87 13.95 3.29 5.34
CA VAL A 87 14.47 4.45 6.09
C VAL A 87 14.57 4.14 7.59
N THR A 88 13.57 3.46 8.15
CA THR A 88 13.58 3.06 9.56
C THR A 88 14.41 1.80 9.83
N ARG A 89 15.05 1.22 8.80
CA ARG A 89 15.82 -0.04 8.88
C ARG A 89 15.02 -1.18 9.51
N THR A 90 13.73 -1.24 9.22
CA THR A 90 12.81 -2.23 9.78
C THR A 90 12.71 -3.39 8.79
N THR A 91 13.05 -4.58 9.25
CA THR A 91 13.13 -5.82 8.44
C THR A 91 11.99 -6.77 8.76
N GLU A 92 11.88 -7.88 8.02
CA GLU A 92 10.90 -8.93 8.31
C GLU A 92 11.09 -9.56 9.70
N GLU A 93 12.33 -9.63 10.19
CA GLU A 93 12.67 -10.14 11.54
C GLU A 93 12.34 -9.15 12.67
N SER A 94 12.01 -7.90 12.34
CA SER A 94 11.68 -6.90 13.36
C SER A 94 10.38 -7.25 14.10
N GLY A 95 10.35 -6.98 15.41
CA GLY A 95 9.18 -7.23 16.24
C GLY A 95 7.91 -6.48 15.77
N LYS A 96 6.74 -7.07 16.05
CA LYS A 96 5.43 -6.54 15.62
C LYS A 96 5.22 -5.07 16.00
N ALA A 97 5.58 -4.67 17.22
CA ALA A 97 5.47 -3.29 17.68
C ALA A 97 6.24 -2.29 16.80
N ARG A 98 7.45 -2.65 16.36
CA ARG A 98 8.24 -1.81 15.45
C ARG A 98 7.58 -1.71 14.08
N LYS A 99 7.09 -2.80 13.51
CA LYS A 99 6.36 -2.79 12.24
C LYS A 99 5.10 -1.92 12.32
N THR A 100 4.32 -2.04 13.38
CA THR A 100 3.14 -1.19 13.68
C THR A 100 3.49 0.29 13.71
N LEU A 101 4.58 0.68 14.38
CA LEU A 101 5.01 2.08 14.44
C LEU A 101 5.45 2.60 13.06
N VAL A 102 6.10 1.76 12.25
CA VAL A 102 6.48 2.12 10.88
C VAL A 102 5.26 2.26 9.99
N ASP A 103 4.26 1.38 10.11
CA ASP A 103 3.00 1.51 9.39
C ASP A 103 2.26 2.80 9.79
N LEU A 104 2.24 3.13 11.07
CA LEU A 104 1.69 4.39 11.57
C LEU A 104 2.44 5.61 10.99
N LEU A 105 3.76 5.54 10.93
CA LEU A 105 4.60 6.59 10.36
C LEU A 105 4.35 6.73 8.85
N ALA A 106 4.33 5.62 8.11
CA ALA A 106 4.06 5.60 6.67
C ALA A 106 2.67 6.17 6.36
N PHE A 107 1.67 5.79 7.14
CA PHE A 107 0.32 6.32 7.03
C PHE A 107 0.30 7.84 7.28
N ASN A 108 0.83 8.32 8.40
CA ASN A 108 0.78 9.75 8.73
C ASN A 108 1.57 10.62 7.75
N THR A 109 2.73 10.16 7.30
CA THR A 109 3.58 10.92 6.37
C THR A 109 3.06 10.95 4.94
N PHE A 110 2.11 10.07 4.59
CA PHE A 110 1.55 10.00 3.24
C PHE A 110 0.08 10.40 3.17
N GLN A 111 -0.75 9.78 4.00
CA GLN A 111 -2.21 9.93 3.95
C GLN A 111 -2.68 11.26 4.53
N VAL A 112 -2.08 11.73 5.61
CA VAL A 112 -2.50 13.01 6.23
C VAL A 112 -2.25 14.21 5.29
N PRO A 113 -1.08 14.36 4.64
CA PRO A 113 -0.88 15.42 3.65
C PRO A 113 -1.83 15.32 2.44
N ILE A 114 -2.09 14.11 1.93
CA ILE A 114 -3.03 13.90 0.83
C ILE A 114 -4.45 14.30 1.23
N TYR A 115 -4.88 13.91 2.43
CA TYR A 115 -6.19 14.26 2.96
C TYR A 115 -6.35 15.77 3.18
N ALA A 116 -5.34 16.41 3.78
CA ALA A 116 -5.31 17.87 3.93
C ALA A 116 -5.40 18.60 2.58
N THR A 117 -4.69 18.10 1.57
CA THR A 117 -4.73 18.64 0.20
C THR A 117 -6.12 18.45 -0.43
N ALA A 118 -6.74 17.28 -0.24
CA ALA A 118 -8.08 17.01 -0.74
C ALA A 118 -9.13 17.95 -0.11
N LEU A 119 -9.01 18.24 1.19
CA LEU A 119 -9.88 19.22 1.88
C LEU A 119 -9.62 20.66 1.40
N ALA A 120 -8.36 21.04 1.16
CA ALA A 120 -8.01 22.36 0.65
C ALA A 120 -8.58 22.59 -0.75
N ILE A 121 -8.45 21.60 -1.65
CA ILE A 121 -9.05 21.64 -2.99
C ILE A 121 -10.58 21.61 -2.88
N GLY A 122 -11.13 20.76 -2.02
CA GLY A 122 -12.57 20.65 -1.80
C GLY A 122 -13.19 21.98 -1.39
N SER A 123 -12.64 22.62 -0.35
CA SER A 123 -13.09 23.94 0.12
C SER A 123 -12.91 25.03 -0.94
N LEU A 124 -11.79 25.04 -1.68
CA LEU A 124 -11.60 25.98 -2.78
C LEU A 124 -12.68 25.83 -3.87
N VAL A 125 -13.03 24.60 -4.23
CA VAL A 125 -14.03 24.31 -5.26
C VAL A 125 -15.46 24.60 -4.77
N SER A 126 -15.78 24.30 -3.52
CA SER A 126 -17.14 24.49 -2.98
C SER A 126 -17.43 25.90 -2.48
N GLU A 127 -16.44 26.55 -1.87
CA GLU A 127 -16.59 27.84 -1.16
C GLU A 127 -15.81 28.98 -1.82
N GLY A 128 -14.97 28.70 -2.82
CA GLY A 128 -14.17 29.69 -3.54
C GLY A 128 -12.89 30.13 -2.81
N THR A 129 -12.67 29.66 -1.58
CA THR A 129 -11.48 29.95 -0.77
C THR A 129 -11.01 28.70 -0.03
N ILE A 130 -9.71 28.62 0.28
CA ILE A 130 -9.17 27.53 1.09
C ILE A 130 -9.53 27.78 2.55
N ASP A 131 -10.34 26.89 3.13
CA ASP A 131 -10.69 26.91 4.54
C ASP A 131 -9.59 26.23 5.36
N THR A 132 -8.69 27.03 5.94
CA THR A 132 -7.55 26.53 6.70
C THR A 132 -7.96 25.82 8.00
N GLU A 133 -9.10 26.20 8.59
CA GLU A 133 -9.59 25.59 9.82
C GLU A 133 -10.11 24.18 9.54
N LYS A 134 -10.95 24.01 8.49
CA LYS A 134 -11.39 22.68 8.03
C LYS A 134 -10.23 21.77 7.67
N VAL A 135 -9.23 22.30 6.95
CA VAL A 135 -8.04 21.52 6.55
C VAL A 135 -7.25 21.06 7.78
N MET A 136 -7.00 21.97 8.73
CA MET A 136 -6.23 21.68 9.93
C MET A 136 -6.96 20.68 10.84
N ASP A 137 -8.25 20.89 11.10
CA ASP A 137 -9.05 20.00 11.94
C ASP A 137 -9.21 18.63 11.30
N GLY A 138 -9.44 18.56 9.99
CA GLY A 138 -9.48 17.31 9.25
C GLY A 138 -8.16 16.53 9.35
N ALA A 139 -7.03 17.19 9.12
CA ALA A 139 -5.71 16.58 9.23
C ALA A 139 -5.43 16.09 10.65
N ARG A 140 -5.78 16.90 11.66
CA ARG A 140 -5.62 16.55 13.08
C ARG A 140 -6.49 15.35 13.46
N ASN A 141 -7.76 15.34 13.06
CA ASN A 141 -8.68 14.23 13.35
C ASN A 141 -8.18 12.93 12.71
N LEU A 142 -7.71 12.99 11.47
CA LEU A 142 -7.11 11.84 10.80
C LEU A 142 -5.85 11.34 11.53
N ALA A 143 -4.98 12.24 11.98
CA ALA A 143 -3.80 11.89 12.76
C ALA A 143 -4.17 11.25 14.11
N ILE A 144 -5.24 11.71 14.77
CA ILE A 144 -5.73 11.14 16.04
C ILE A 144 -6.25 9.70 15.85
N ILE A 145 -6.97 9.41 14.76
CA ILE A 145 -7.47 8.06 14.49
C ILE A 145 -6.42 7.15 13.84
N SER A 146 -5.32 7.72 13.35
CA SER A 146 -4.27 6.98 12.63
C SER A 146 -3.63 5.81 13.41
N PRO A 147 -3.47 5.82 14.75
CA PRO A 147 -2.92 4.67 15.49
C PRO A 147 -3.79 3.42 15.35
N LEU A 148 -5.08 3.58 15.06
CA LEU A 148 -5.96 2.49 14.71
C LEU A 148 -5.81 2.16 13.21
N VAL A 149 -6.06 3.15 12.34
CA VAL A 149 -6.22 2.93 10.90
C VAL A 149 -4.92 2.53 10.20
N GLY A 150 -3.80 3.18 10.54
CA GLY A 150 -2.51 2.98 9.86
C GLY A 150 -1.99 1.55 9.98
N PRO A 151 -1.83 1.01 11.21
CA PRO A 151 -1.40 -0.36 11.40
C PRO A 151 -2.38 -1.41 10.84
N THR A 152 -3.68 -1.24 11.05
CA THR A 152 -4.67 -2.21 10.53
C THR A 152 -4.67 -2.24 9.00
N MET A 153 -4.49 -1.08 8.36
CA MET A 153 -4.31 -0.99 6.91
C MET A 153 -3.01 -1.69 6.47
N GLY A 154 -1.90 -1.45 7.15
CA GLY A 154 -0.61 -2.07 6.83
C GLY A 154 -0.68 -3.60 6.87
N TRP A 155 -1.25 -4.16 7.94
CA TRP A 155 -1.45 -5.61 8.07
C TRP A 155 -2.37 -6.17 7.00
N TYR A 156 -3.48 -5.48 6.72
CA TYR A 156 -4.40 -5.90 5.67
C TYR A 156 -3.72 -5.91 4.30
N MET A 157 -2.94 -4.88 3.97
CA MET A 157 -2.24 -4.80 2.69
C MET A 157 -1.18 -5.88 2.55
N ASP A 158 -0.43 -6.21 3.61
CA ASP A 158 0.53 -7.33 3.56
C ASP A 158 -0.17 -8.67 3.37
N TRP A 159 -1.29 -8.89 4.05
CA TRP A 159 -2.14 -10.06 3.83
C TRP A 159 -2.65 -10.12 2.39
N PHE A 160 -3.15 -9.00 1.86
CA PHE A 160 -3.68 -8.90 0.50
C PHE A 160 -2.59 -9.15 -0.55
N ARG A 161 -1.39 -8.57 -0.37
CA ARG A 161 -0.21 -8.84 -1.20
C ARG A 161 0.11 -10.33 -1.25
N GLY A 162 0.05 -11.01 -0.10
CA GLY A 162 0.26 -12.45 0.01
C GLY A 162 -0.67 -13.28 -0.87
N LEU A 163 -1.94 -12.87 -1.03
CA LEU A 163 -2.90 -13.55 -1.93
C LEU A 163 -2.49 -13.53 -3.40
N PHE A 164 -1.65 -12.57 -3.80
CA PHE A 164 -1.18 -12.38 -5.19
C PHE A 164 0.31 -12.69 -5.36
N GLY A 165 0.93 -13.37 -4.38
CA GLY A 165 2.36 -13.69 -4.41
C GLY A 165 3.29 -12.47 -4.32
N VAL A 166 2.76 -11.33 -3.86
CA VAL A 166 3.53 -10.11 -3.60
C VAL A 166 4.05 -10.14 -2.16
N LYS A 167 5.30 -9.71 -1.97
CA LYS A 167 5.95 -9.71 -0.66
C LYS A 167 5.42 -8.59 0.25
N SER A 168 5.53 -8.79 1.56
CA SER A 168 5.19 -7.76 2.57
C SER A 168 5.97 -6.46 2.31
N ALA A 169 5.54 -5.34 2.90
CA ALA A 169 6.30 -4.10 2.81
C ALA A 169 7.71 -4.23 3.44
N ALA A 170 7.83 -4.99 4.53
CA ALA A 170 9.12 -5.20 5.20
C ALA A 170 10.10 -6.05 4.38
N GLU A 171 9.62 -7.06 3.65
CA GLU A 171 10.45 -7.87 2.75
C GLU A 171 10.71 -7.13 1.42
N GLY A 172 9.68 -6.51 0.84
CA GLY A 172 9.76 -5.72 -0.40
C GLY A 172 10.74 -4.55 -0.30
N ALA A 173 10.86 -3.96 0.89
CA ALA A 173 11.82 -2.91 1.20
C ALA A 173 13.28 -3.31 0.91
N TYR A 174 13.69 -4.58 0.98
CA TYR A 174 15.11 -4.94 0.79
C TYR A 174 15.38 -5.77 -0.47
N LYS A 175 14.35 -6.03 -1.28
CA LYS A 175 14.52 -6.74 -2.55
C LYS A 175 15.02 -5.79 -3.64
N LYS A 176 15.99 -6.24 -4.43
CA LYS A 176 16.33 -5.57 -5.69
C LYS A 176 15.16 -5.75 -6.67
N ARG A 177 14.52 -4.65 -7.03
CA ARG A 177 13.47 -4.58 -8.07
C ARG A 177 14.09 -4.64 -9.45
#